data_AF-A0A2R7LBH5-F1
#
_entry.id   AF-A0A2R7LBH5-F1
#
_cell.length_a   1.000
_cell.length_b   1.000
_cell.length_c   1.000
_cell.angle_alpha   90.00
_cell.angle_beta   90.00
_cell.angle_gamma   90.00
#
_symmetry.space_group_name_H-M   'P 1'
#
loop_
_entity.id
_entity.type
_entity.pdbx_description
1 polymer ?
#
loop_
_entity_poly.entity_id
_entity_poly.type
_entity_poly.pdbx_seq_one_letter_code
_entity_poly.pdbx_strand_id
1 'polypeptide(L)'
;MKVAAVAFSVLGTGLLGFAYGLAVWAGMPANPLATLGMLLGYSGALIKLALMVLGLQLIAILAVAVPRLLKPSVDPDRSLLTVFSFLPPGVGLAASLLDGLTILNVMQRTNTTSLMVIAPSLAEAIMPLALGLLIGALAAVALVRLGLPQRQASQ
;
A
#
# COMPACT_ATOMS: atom_id res chain seq x y z
N MET A 1 13.05 -12.85 2.45
CA MET A 1 11.86 -12.46 3.25
C MET A 1 12.13 -11.25 4.15
N LYS A 2 13.07 -11.29 5.12
CA LYS A 2 13.39 -10.14 5.99
C LYS A 2 13.76 -8.86 5.22
N VAL A 3 14.60 -8.99 4.19
CA VAL A 3 15.00 -7.87 3.33
C VAL A 3 13.82 -7.29 2.56
N ALA A 4 12.90 -8.13 2.08
CA ALA A 4 11.69 -7.68 1.38
C ALA A 4 10.75 -6.90 2.31
N ALA A 5 10.57 -7.37 3.55
CA ALA A 5 9.79 -6.64 4.56
C ALA A 5 10.35 -5.24 4.83
N VAL A 6 11.68 -5.12 4.99
CA VAL A 6 12.35 -3.83 5.21
C VAL A 6 12.27 -2.95 3.97
N ALA A 7 12.55 -3.49 2.79
CA ALA A 7 12.49 -2.74 1.54
C ALA A 7 11.08 -2.19 1.27
N PHE A 8 10.06 -3.04 1.40
CA PHE A 8 8.67 -2.63 1.18
C PHE A 8 8.18 -1.62 2.22
N SER A 9 8.58 -1.76 3.48
CA SER A 9 8.21 -0.78 4.51
C SER A 9 8.88 0.58 4.27
N VAL A 10 10.19 0.62 4.02
CA VAL A 10 10.91 1.87 3.74
C VAL A 10 10.38 2.55 2.48
N LEU A 11 10.22 1.81 1.38
CA LEU A 11 9.70 2.35 0.12
C LEU A 11 8.25 2.78 0.26
N GLY A 12 7.40 1.97 0.90
CA GLY A 12 6.00 2.29 1.12
C GLY A 12 5.81 3.54 1.96
N THR A 13 6.53 3.67 3.08
CA THR A 13 6.49 4.88 3.92
C THR A 13 7.05 6.09 3.19
N GLY A 14 8.16 5.95 2.46
CA GLY A 14 8.76 7.03 1.69
C GLY A 14 7.82 7.55 0.60
N LEU A 15 7.19 6.66 -0.16
CA LEU A 15 6.21 7.02 -1.19
C LEU A 15 4.95 7.66 -0.60
N LEU A 16 4.47 7.16 0.53
CA LEU A 16 3.31 7.75 1.20
C LEU A 16 3.61 9.16 1.69
N GLY A 17 4.79 9.37 2.29
CA GLY A 17 5.26 10.68 2.72
C GLY A 17 5.44 11.64 1.54
N PHE A 18 5.95 11.15 0.41
CA PHE A 18 6.08 11.94 -0.81
C PHE A 18 4.72 12.34 -1.41
N ALA A 19 3.78 11.40 -1.51
CA ALA A 19 2.42 11.67 -1.98
C ALA A 19 1.71 12.69 -1.09
N TYR A 20 1.82 12.53 0.23
CA TYR A 20 1.31 13.50 1.20
C TYR A 20 1.95 14.89 1.02
N GLY A 21 3.27 14.95 0.90
CA GLY A 21 4.00 16.19 0.68
C GLY A 21 3.58 16.90 -0.61
N LEU A 22 3.39 16.16 -1.70
CA LEU A 22 2.86 16.68 -2.97
C LEU A 22 1.46 17.27 -2.81
N ALA A 23 0.57 16.55 -2.12
CA ALA A 23 -0.80 17.00 -1.91
C ALA A 23 -0.86 18.28 -1.08
N VAL A 24 -0.09 18.36 0.01
CA VAL A 24 -0.01 19.57 0.85
C VAL A 24 0.62 20.74 0.09
N TRP A 25 1.68 20.48 -0.68
CA TRP A 25 2.31 21.50 -1.53
C TRP A 25 1.35 22.06 -2.59
N ALA A 26 0.44 21.22 -3.10
CA ALA A 26 -0.62 21.61 -4.03
C ALA A 26 -1.80 22.36 -3.37
N GLY A 27 -1.74 22.62 -2.06
CA GLY A 27 -2.75 23.40 -1.33
C GLY A 27 -3.77 22.57 -0.56
N MET A 28 -3.62 21.25 -0.46
CA MET A 28 -4.44 20.47 0.47
C MET A 28 -4.06 20.78 1.93
N PRO A 29 -5.00 20.64 2.88
CA PRO A 29 -4.72 20.84 4.30
C PRO A 29 -3.57 19.95 4.79
N ALA A 30 -2.73 20.48 5.67
CA ALA A 30 -1.63 19.75 6.31
C ALA A 30 -2.09 18.77 7.41
N ASN A 31 -3.36 18.39 7.43
CA ASN A 31 -3.88 17.36 8.32
C ASN A 31 -3.90 16.03 7.55
N PRO A 32 -3.13 15.00 7.98
CA PRO A 32 -2.95 13.77 7.20
C PRO A 32 -4.25 12.99 6.97
N LEU A 33 -5.15 12.98 7.95
CA LEU A 33 -6.46 12.33 7.81
C LEU A 33 -7.34 13.09 6.82
N ALA A 34 -7.33 14.42 6.87
CA ALA A 34 -8.07 15.24 5.92
C ALA A 34 -7.52 15.08 4.50
N THR A 35 -6.20 15.16 4.30
CA THR A 35 -5.55 14.98 2.99
C THR A 35 -5.85 13.61 2.40
N LEU A 36 -5.70 12.55 3.19
CA LEU A 36 -6.07 11.20 2.74
C LEU A 36 -7.55 11.11 2.40
N GLY A 37 -8.43 11.67 3.23
CA GLY A 37 -9.86 11.71 2.97
C GLY A 37 -10.22 12.45 1.67
N MET A 38 -9.53 13.54 1.36
CA MET A 38 -9.70 14.27 0.09
C MET A 38 -9.18 13.48 -1.10
N LEU A 39 -7.97 12.94 -1.02
CA LEU A 39 -7.42 12.11 -2.10
C LEU A 39 -8.33 10.90 -2.36
N LEU A 40 -8.86 10.26 -1.33
CA LEU A 40 -9.85 9.18 -1.45
C LEU A 40 -11.18 9.66 -2.04
N GLY A 41 -11.71 10.78 -1.55
CA GLY A 41 -13.01 11.32 -1.95
C GLY A 41 -13.05 11.69 -3.44
N TYR A 42 -12.02 12.42 -3.88
CA TYR A 42 -11.89 12.89 -5.25
C TYR A 42 -11.30 11.86 -6.21
N SER A 43 -10.86 10.70 -5.70
CA SER A 43 -10.22 9.73 -6.55
C SER A 43 -11.11 9.11 -7.63
N GLY A 44 -10.48 8.76 -8.73
CA GLY A 44 -11.08 8.03 -9.84
C GLY A 44 -11.57 6.63 -9.44
N ALA A 45 -12.49 6.07 -10.22
CA ALA A 45 -13.07 4.75 -9.95
C ALA A 45 -12.02 3.63 -9.88
N LEU A 46 -10.97 3.71 -10.71
CA LEU A 46 -9.87 2.74 -10.72
C LEU A 46 -9.08 2.75 -9.41
N ILE A 47 -8.73 3.93 -8.91
CA ILE A 47 -8.03 4.10 -7.64
C ILE A 47 -8.89 3.59 -6.49
N LYS A 48 -10.18 3.94 -6.45
CA LYS A 48 -11.13 3.41 -5.46
C LYS A 48 -11.18 1.88 -5.47
N LEU A 49 -11.31 1.27 -6.65
CA LEU A 49 -11.33 -0.18 -6.81
C LEU A 49 -10.03 -0.81 -6.30
N ALA A 50 -8.88 -0.25 -6.67
CA ALA A 50 -7.58 -0.73 -6.21
C ALA A 50 -7.46 -0.65 -4.68
N LEU A 51 -7.90 0.44 -4.07
CA LEU A 51 -7.89 0.61 -2.61
C LEU A 51 -8.85 -0.35 -1.90
N MET A 52 -10.01 -0.67 -2.49
CA MET A 52 -10.90 -1.70 -1.96
C MET A 52 -10.24 -3.09 -2.02
N VAL A 53 -9.59 -3.43 -3.14
CA VAL A 53 -8.87 -4.70 -3.30
C VAL A 53 -7.68 -4.79 -2.35
N LEU A 54 -6.95 -3.70 -2.10
CA LEU A 54 -5.89 -3.62 -1.09
C LEU A 54 -6.44 -3.77 0.32
N GLY A 55 -7.57 -3.13 0.64
CA GLY A 55 -8.25 -3.28 1.93
C GLY A 55 -8.68 -4.73 2.18
N LEU A 56 -9.22 -5.41 1.17
CA LEU A 56 -9.59 -6.82 1.26
C LEU A 56 -8.37 -7.72 1.49
N GLN A 57 -7.25 -7.45 0.80
CA GLN A 57 -6.00 -8.17 1.01
C GLN A 57 -5.44 -7.96 2.42
N LEU A 58 -5.53 -6.74 2.96
CA LEU A 58 -5.15 -6.46 4.34
C LEU A 58 -5.98 -7.28 5.33
N ILE A 59 -7.31 -7.33 5.13
CA ILE A 59 -8.21 -8.15 5.96
C ILE A 59 -7.82 -9.64 5.87
N ALA A 60 -7.52 -10.14 4.67
CA ALA A 60 -7.09 -11.53 4.48
C ALA A 60 -5.77 -11.85 5.20
N ILE A 61 -4.79 -10.95 5.14
CA ILE A 61 -3.52 -11.11 5.89
C ILE A 61 -3.79 -11.18 7.39
N LEU A 62 -4.63 -10.28 7.91
CA LEU A 62 -5.00 -10.28 9.33
C LEU A 62 -5.75 -11.55 9.72
N ALA A 63 -6.67 -12.04 8.88
CA ALA A 63 -7.40 -13.28 9.11
C ALA A 63 -6.48 -14.51 9.18
N VAL A 64 -5.36 -14.52 8.45
CA VAL A 64 -4.37 -15.61 8.49
C VAL A 64 -3.39 -15.44 9.66
N ALA A 65 -2.95 -14.22 9.95
CA ALA A 65 -1.91 -13.96 10.94
C ALA A 65 -2.43 -13.89 12.39
N VAL A 66 -3.60 -13.26 12.60
CA VAL A 66 -4.17 -13.00 13.94
C VAL A 66 -4.52 -14.28 14.71
N PRO A 67 -5.09 -15.34 14.10
CA PRO A 67 -5.40 -16.56 14.84
C PRO A 67 -4.18 -17.17 15.53
N ARG A 68 -2.98 -17.12 14.94
CA ARG A 68 -1.75 -17.57 15.61
C ARG A 68 -1.31 -16.66 16.74
N LEU A 69 -1.55 -15.35 16.62
CA LEU A 69 -1.28 -14.40 17.70
C LEU A 69 -2.17 -14.66 18.92
N LEU A 70 -3.42 -15.08 18.69
CA LEU A 70 -4.39 -15.38 19.75
C LEU A 70 -4.27 -16.82 20.28
N LYS A 71 -3.94 -17.76 19.41
CA LYS A 71 -3.80 -19.20 19.71
C LYS A 71 -2.53 -19.73 19.02
N PRO A 72 -1.42 -19.88 19.75
CA PRO A 72 -0.15 -20.33 19.18
C PRO A 72 -0.20 -21.71 18.52
N SER A 73 -1.20 -22.53 18.85
CA SER A 73 -1.45 -23.86 18.26
C SER A 73 -1.99 -23.80 16.83
N VAL A 74 -2.43 -22.63 16.35
CA VAL A 74 -2.90 -22.47 14.97
C VAL A 74 -1.68 -22.19 14.08
N ASP A 75 -1.43 -23.07 13.10
CA ASP A 75 -0.43 -22.83 12.07
C ASP A 75 -1.01 -21.95 10.95
N PRO A 76 -0.45 -20.76 10.68
CA PRO A 76 -0.87 -19.92 9.58
C PRO A 76 -0.44 -20.57 8.28
N ASP A 77 -1.30 -20.46 7.29
CA ASP A 77 -0.97 -20.88 5.94
C ASP A 77 0.13 -19.97 5.35
N ARG A 78 1.37 -20.51 5.36
CA ARG A 78 2.56 -19.82 4.87
C ARG A 78 2.51 -19.58 3.36
N SER A 79 1.81 -20.44 2.61
CA SER A 79 1.65 -20.28 1.16
C SER A 79 0.84 -19.01 0.88
N LEU A 80 -0.28 -18.83 1.59
CA LEU A 80 -1.11 -17.64 1.48
C LEU A 80 -0.36 -16.36 1.88
N LEU A 81 0.39 -16.38 2.99
CA LEU A 81 1.21 -15.23 3.40
C LEU A 81 2.30 -14.88 2.37
N THR A 82 2.84 -15.87 1.65
CA THR A 82 3.79 -15.64 0.57
C THR A 82 3.11 -14.90 -0.58
N VAL A 83 1.95 -15.39 -1.03
CA VAL A 83 1.16 -14.73 -2.08
C VAL A 83 0.80 -13.30 -1.68
N PHE A 84 0.32 -13.10 -0.44
CA PHE A 84 -0.02 -11.79 0.08
C PHE A 84 1.18 -10.85 0.31
N SER A 85 2.42 -11.35 0.26
CA SER A 85 3.59 -10.47 0.31
C SER A 85 3.89 -9.81 -1.05
N PHE A 86 3.44 -10.40 -2.15
CA PHE A 86 3.72 -9.92 -3.51
C PHE A 86 2.50 -9.34 -4.23
N LEU A 87 1.30 -9.85 -3.93
CA LEU A 87 0.07 -9.41 -4.60
C LEU A 87 -0.29 -7.94 -4.31
N PRO A 88 -0.26 -7.44 -3.05
CA PRO A 88 -0.63 -6.06 -2.77
C PRO A 88 0.30 -5.03 -3.45
N PRO A 89 1.64 -5.18 -3.43
CA PRO A 89 2.52 -4.31 -4.22
C PRO A 89 2.19 -4.34 -5.72
N GLY A 90 1.86 -5.50 -6.27
CA GLY A 90 1.49 -5.65 -7.68
C GLY A 90 0.20 -4.91 -8.03
N VAL A 91 -0.85 -5.03 -7.21
CA VAL A 91 -2.11 -4.29 -7.38
C VAL A 91 -1.88 -2.79 -7.27
N GLY A 92 -1.11 -2.36 -6.27
CA GLY A 92 -0.77 -0.95 -6.08
C GLY A 92 -0.02 -0.37 -7.29
N LEU A 93 0.99 -1.09 -7.79
CA LEU A 93 1.76 -0.69 -8.96
C LEU A 93 0.89 -0.56 -10.22
N ALA A 94 0.03 -1.55 -10.48
CA ALA A 94 -0.84 -1.54 -11.64
C ALA A 94 -1.80 -0.34 -11.61
N ALA A 95 -2.41 -0.06 -10.45
CA ALA A 95 -3.28 1.09 -10.28
C ALA A 95 -2.52 2.41 -10.49
N SER A 96 -1.35 2.56 -9.89
CA SER A 96 -0.50 3.75 -10.03
C SER A 96 -0.08 4.00 -11.47
N LEU A 97 0.26 2.95 -12.23
CA LEU A 97 0.66 3.08 -13.64
C LEU A 97 -0.52 3.47 -14.53
N LEU A 98 -1.68 2.84 -14.35
CA LEU A 98 -2.88 3.15 -15.12
C LEU A 98 -3.34 4.58 -14.88
N ASP A 99 -3.29 5.05 -13.64
CA ASP A 99 -3.66 6.42 -13.31
C ASP A 99 -2.62 7.43 -13.80
N GLY A 100 -1.33 7.11 -13.70
CA GLY A 100 -0.25 7.90 -14.30
C GLY A 100 -0.41 8.07 -15.81
N LEU A 101 -0.81 7.02 -16.54
CA LEU A 101 -1.14 7.11 -17.97
C LEU A 101 -2.36 8.00 -18.22
N THR A 102 -3.35 7.97 -17.33
CA THR A 102 -4.54 8.82 -17.43
C THR A 102 -4.16 10.29 -17.24
N ILE A 103 -3.32 10.60 -16.26
CA ILE A 103 -2.78 11.95 -16.02
C ILE A 103 -2.02 12.44 -17.25
N LEU A 104 -1.12 11.63 -17.81
CA LEU A 104 -0.36 12.00 -19.01
C LEU A 104 -1.27 12.31 -20.20
N ASN A 105 -2.31 11.50 -20.42
CA ASN A 105 -3.30 11.75 -21.48
C ASN A 105 -4.06 13.06 -21.26
N VAL A 106 -4.45 13.37 -20.02
CA VAL A 106 -5.14 14.63 -19.68
C VAL A 106 -4.20 15.83 -19.86
N MET A 107 -2.94 15.72 -19.46
CA MET A 107 -1.92 16.75 -19.68
C MET A 107 -1.75 17.06 -21.17
N GLN A 108 -1.65 16.03 -22.01
CA GLN A 108 -1.53 16.20 -23.47
C GLN A 108 -2.76 16.85 -24.08
N ARG A 109 -3.97 16.49 -23.62
CA ARG A 109 -5.23 17.06 -24.14
C ARG A 109 -5.45 18.50 -23.70
N THR A 110 -5.02 18.86 -22.49
CA THR A 110 -5.25 20.19 -21.90
C THR A 110 -4.06 21.13 -22.09
N ASN A 111 -2.92 20.65 -22.60
CA ASN A 111 -1.64 21.36 -22.64
C ASN A 111 -1.19 21.88 -21.26
N THR A 112 -1.65 21.25 -20.18
CA THR A 112 -1.25 21.60 -18.82
C THR A 112 0.10 20.97 -18.49
N THR A 113 1.11 21.80 -18.24
CA THR A 113 2.44 21.38 -17.76
C THR A 113 2.75 21.83 -16.33
N SER A 114 1.86 22.62 -15.71
CA SER A 114 2.04 23.12 -14.35
C SER A 114 1.97 21.98 -13.34
N LEU A 115 3.10 21.68 -12.71
CA LEU A 115 3.20 20.64 -11.69
C LEU A 115 2.25 20.88 -10.51
N MET A 116 1.97 22.14 -10.18
CA MET A 116 1.07 22.48 -9.07
C MET A 116 -0.38 22.05 -9.34
N VAL A 117 -0.81 22.08 -10.60
CA VAL A 117 -2.16 21.64 -11.02
C VAL A 117 -2.25 20.11 -11.05
N ILE A 118 -1.15 19.43 -11.38
CA ILE A 118 -1.10 17.98 -11.59
C ILE A 118 -0.74 17.23 -10.28
N ALA A 119 -0.09 17.90 -9.33
CA ALA A 119 0.38 17.33 -8.08
C ALA A 119 -0.69 16.59 -7.26
N PRO A 120 -1.95 17.07 -7.14
CA PRO A 120 -3.01 16.30 -6.48
C PRO A 120 -3.26 14.94 -7.13
N SER A 121 -3.35 14.90 -8.46
CA SER A 121 -3.55 13.66 -9.22
C SER A 121 -2.32 12.74 -9.13
N LEU A 122 -1.10 13.28 -9.11
CA LEU A 122 0.10 12.49 -8.88
C LEU A 122 0.14 11.88 -7.47
N ALA A 123 -0.24 12.65 -6.45
CA ALA A 123 -0.35 12.16 -5.09
C ALA A 123 -1.38 11.04 -4.97
N GLU A 124 -2.52 11.18 -5.65
CA GLU A 124 -3.54 10.14 -5.77
C GLU A 124 -2.97 8.88 -6.45
N ALA A 125 -2.33 9.04 -7.61
CA ALA A 125 -1.76 7.93 -8.38
C ALA A 125 -0.70 7.16 -7.60
N ILE A 126 0.10 7.81 -6.74
CA ILE A 126 1.17 7.16 -5.97
C ILE A 126 0.63 6.38 -4.76
N MET A 127 -0.53 6.77 -4.24
CA MET A 127 -1.07 6.22 -2.99
C MET A 127 -1.31 4.70 -3.02
N PRO A 128 -1.91 4.08 -4.07
CA PRO A 128 -2.11 2.64 -4.12
C PRO A 128 -0.80 1.86 -4.05
N LEU A 129 0.26 2.28 -4.74
CA LEU A 129 1.57 1.65 -4.65
C LEU A 129 2.16 1.75 -3.25
N ALA A 130 2.08 2.94 -2.63
CA ALA A 130 2.57 3.14 -1.28
C ALA A 130 1.87 2.19 -0.28
N LEU A 131 0.54 2.10 -0.35
CA LEU A 131 -0.25 1.21 0.49
C LEU A 131 -0.01 -0.27 0.16
N GLY A 132 0.09 -0.63 -1.12
CA GLY A 132 0.41 -1.99 -1.56
C GLY A 132 1.75 -2.47 -1.02
N LEU A 133 2.78 -1.62 -1.03
CA LEU A 133 4.08 -1.93 -0.42
C LEU A 133 3.97 -2.13 1.09
N LEU A 134 3.26 -1.25 1.81
CA LEU A 134 3.07 -1.39 3.26
C LEU A 134 2.31 -2.68 3.63
N ILE A 135 1.28 -3.03 2.88
CA ILE A 135 0.50 -4.26 3.09
C ILE A 135 1.35 -5.50 2.76
N GLY A 136 2.11 -5.47 1.67
CA GLY A 136 3.06 -6.54 1.33
C GLY A 136 4.15 -6.71 2.39
N ALA A 137 4.64 -5.60 2.96
CA ALA A 137 5.58 -5.62 4.08
C ALA A 137 4.97 -6.32 5.31
N LEU A 138 3.72 -6.03 5.64
CA LEU A 138 3.01 -6.68 6.74
C LEU A 138 2.93 -8.20 6.57
N ALA A 139 2.56 -8.67 5.38
CA ALA A 139 2.53 -10.10 5.08
C ALA A 139 3.92 -10.74 5.17
N ALA A 140 4.96 -10.08 4.67
CA ALA A 140 6.34 -10.54 4.77
C ALA A 140 6.83 -10.59 6.23
N VAL A 141 6.46 -9.63 7.07
CA VAL A 141 6.75 -9.62 8.51
C VAL A 141 6.03 -10.77 9.20
N ALA A 142 4.74 -10.98 8.92
CA ALA A 142 3.97 -12.09 9.47
C ALA A 142 4.61 -13.43 9.11
N LEU A 143 5.03 -13.60 7.85
CA LEU A 143 5.72 -14.82 7.42
C LEU A 143 7.05 -15.05 8.16
N VAL A 144 7.84 -14.00 8.39
CA VAL A 144 9.11 -14.12 9.16
C VAL A 144 8.85 -14.43 10.63
N ARG A 145 7.87 -13.75 11.25
CA ARG A 145 7.60 -13.85 12.69
C ARG A 145 6.89 -15.15 13.07
N LEU A 146 5.97 -15.61 12.23
CA LEU A 146 5.19 -16.82 12.46
C LEU A 146 5.89 -18.08 11.90
N GLY A 147 6.90 -17.88 11.03
CA GLY A 147 7.66 -18.95 10.38
C GLY A 147 8.81 -19.55 11.19
N LEU A 148 9.26 -18.91 12.28
CA LEU A 148 10.30 -19.45 13.15
C LEU A 148 9.72 -20.54 14.07
N PRO A 149 10.29 -21.76 14.12
CA PRO A 149 10.02 -22.65 15.23
C PRO A 149 10.44 -21.91 16.51
N GLN A 150 9.53 -21.79 17.47
CA GLN A 150 9.95 -21.49 18.83
C GLN A 150 10.92 -22.60 19.20
N ARG A 151 12.19 -22.27 19.45
CA ARG A 151 13.10 -23.22 20.08
C ARG A 151 12.35 -23.75 21.29
N GLN A 152 12.00 -25.03 21.26
CA GLN A 152 11.60 -25.75 22.45
C GLN A 152 12.74 -25.49 23.44
N ALA A 153 12.48 -24.65 24.43
CA ALA A 153 13.26 -24.63 25.64
C ALA A 153 12.94 -25.95 26.31
N SER A 154 13.66 -27.00 25.92
CA SER A 154 13.77 -28.22 26.70
C SER A 154 14.53 -27.85 27.97
N GLN A 155 13.78 -27.62 29.04
CA GLN A 155 14.22 -27.87 30.41
C GLN A 155 13.13 -28.68 31.09
#